data_AF-A0A3E0NEJ2-F1
#
_entry.id   AF-A0A3E0NEJ2-F1
#
_cell.length_a   1.000
_cell.length_b   1.000
_cell.length_c   1.000
_cell.angle_alpha   90.00
_cell.angle_beta   90.00
_cell.angle_gamma   90.00
#
_symmetry.space_group_name_H-M   'P 1'
#
loop_
_entity.id
_entity.type
_entity.pdbx_description
1 polymer ?
#
loop_
_entity_poly.entity_id
_entity_poly.type
_entity_poly.pdbx_seq_one_letter_code
_entity_poly.pdbx_strand_id
1 'polypeptide(L)'
;MARLQYSMPAFFVVTGVLGAGCCALLRPSAAWVVAAVIAIIAFLLLGTFLAIKNHKAGRAFWSGVALFGWTYLVLVFGPVPQLSSYLPTSVLLRYLYGYVGELHDDFQMSLYVSPMWPTAGSDGTKNPFPYSPMSEQFWVIGHSLFGVIVAVVGGVISRQLYIRELLSEVVFLND
;
A
#
# COMPACT_ATOMS: atom_id res chain seq x y z
N MET A 1 20.11 -24.81 24.10
CA MET A 1 18.97 -24.82 23.15
C MET A 1 18.74 -23.40 22.66
N ALA A 2 19.10 -23.08 21.42
CA ALA A 2 18.84 -21.76 20.84
C ALA A 2 17.32 -21.60 20.62
N ARG A 3 16.69 -20.67 21.33
CA ARG A 3 15.30 -20.29 21.03
C ARG A 3 15.31 -19.55 19.70
N LEU A 4 14.63 -20.09 18.68
CA LEU A 4 14.34 -19.38 17.44
C LEU A 4 13.54 -18.12 17.79
N GLN A 5 14.23 -16.99 17.89
CA GLN A 5 13.59 -15.69 18.09
C GLN A 5 13.01 -15.28 16.74
N TYR A 6 11.70 -15.38 16.59
CA TYR A 6 11.00 -14.85 15.42
C TYR A 6 11.23 -13.33 15.34
N SER A 7 12.11 -12.93 14.43
CA SER A 7 12.41 -11.55 14.11
C SER A 7 11.32 -11.02 13.18
N MET A 8 10.50 -10.08 13.67
CA MET A 8 9.51 -9.37 12.84
C MET A 8 10.11 -8.74 11.58
N PRO A 9 11.29 -8.09 11.63
CA PRO A 9 11.97 -7.61 10.42
C PRO A 9 12.18 -8.71 9.37
N ALA A 10 12.60 -9.91 9.80
CA ALA A 10 12.82 -11.02 8.89
C ALA A 10 11.52 -11.45 8.18
N PHE A 11 10.38 -11.38 8.88
CA PHE A 11 9.08 -11.64 8.27
C PHE A 11 8.76 -10.66 7.14
N PHE A 12 8.89 -9.35 7.37
CA PHE A 12 8.64 -8.35 6.33
C PHE A 12 9.62 -8.45 5.16
N VAL A 13 10.89 -8.76 5.42
CA VAL A 13 11.88 -9.01 4.36
C VAL A 13 11.46 -10.21 3.52
N VAL A 14 11.07 -11.32 4.14
CA VAL A 14 10.59 -12.51 3.43
C VAL A 14 9.33 -12.20 2.62
N THR A 15 8.35 -11.49 3.19
CA THR A 15 7.14 -11.08 2.46
C THR A 15 7.47 -10.16 1.29
N GLY A 16 8.40 -9.21 1.45
CA GLY A 16 8.85 -8.32 0.39
C GLY A 16 9.57 -9.06 -0.74
N VAL A 17 10.44 -10.00 -0.41
CA VAL A 17 11.12 -10.87 -1.39
C VAL A 17 10.12 -11.73 -2.14
N LEU A 18 9.14 -12.31 -1.44
CA LEU A 18 8.07 -13.08 -2.07
C LEU A 18 7.24 -12.20 -3.01
N GLY A 19 6.87 -10.99 -2.59
CA GLY A 19 6.15 -10.02 -3.43
C GLY A 19 6.93 -9.64 -4.69
N ALA A 20 8.22 -9.30 -4.54
CA ALA A 20 9.10 -9.00 -5.66
C ALA A 20 9.28 -10.21 -6.61
N GLY A 21 9.41 -11.41 -6.06
CA GLY A 21 9.45 -12.66 -6.83
C GLY A 21 8.16 -12.91 -7.60
N CYS A 22 7.01 -12.58 -7.02
CA CYS A 22 5.72 -12.64 -7.72
C CYS A 22 5.67 -11.67 -8.90
N CYS A 23 6.21 -10.45 -8.75
CA CYS A 23 6.29 -9.46 -9.83
C CYS A 23 7.24 -9.85 -10.97
N ALA A 24 8.23 -10.71 -10.69
CA ALA A 24 9.22 -11.14 -11.68
C ALA A 24 8.71 -12.23 -12.66
N LEU A 25 7.53 -12.79 -12.44
CA LEU A 25 6.98 -13.82 -13.32
C LEU A 25 6.47 -13.22 -14.63
N LEU A 26 7.11 -13.57 -15.75
CA LEU A 26 6.88 -13.00 -17.09
C LEU A 26 5.49 -13.26 -17.69
N ARG A 27 4.70 -14.22 -17.16
CA ARG A 27 3.32 -14.53 -17.59
C ARG A 27 2.48 -15.11 -16.45
N PRO A 28 1.91 -14.29 -15.56
CA PRO A 28 1.09 -14.80 -14.46
C PRO A 28 -0.29 -15.23 -14.97
N SER A 29 -0.73 -16.44 -14.63
CA SER A 29 -2.13 -16.84 -14.83
C SER A 29 -3.03 -16.16 -13.79
N ALA A 30 -4.29 -15.86 -14.13
CA ALA A 30 -5.22 -15.20 -13.22
C ALA A 30 -5.37 -15.96 -11.88
N ALA A 31 -5.41 -17.30 -11.94
CA ALA A 31 -5.48 -18.15 -10.75
C ALA A 31 -4.24 -17.99 -9.84
N TRP A 32 -3.04 -17.83 -10.42
CA TRP A 32 -1.81 -17.67 -9.66
C TRP A 32 -1.76 -16.31 -8.96
N VAL A 33 -2.20 -15.24 -9.64
CA VAL A 33 -2.30 -13.89 -9.04
C VAL A 33 -3.24 -13.92 -7.84
N VAL A 34 -4.43 -14.51 -7.98
CA VAL A 34 -5.41 -14.62 -6.89
C VAL A 34 -4.84 -15.44 -5.73
N ALA A 35 -4.21 -16.58 -6.01
CA ALA A 35 -3.59 -17.42 -4.98
C ALA A 35 -2.47 -16.68 -4.24
N ALA A 36 -1.60 -15.95 -4.96
CA ALA A 36 -0.52 -15.17 -4.36
C ALA A 36 -1.07 -14.04 -3.47
N VAL A 37 -2.09 -13.32 -3.93
CA VAL A 37 -2.76 -12.28 -3.14
C VAL A 37 -3.38 -12.87 -1.87
N ILE A 38 -4.11 -13.98 -1.97
CA ILE A 38 -4.70 -14.65 -0.80
C ILE A 38 -3.61 -15.10 0.18
N ALA A 39 -2.52 -15.68 -0.31
CA ALA A 39 -1.40 -16.11 0.52
C ALA A 39 -0.77 -14.93 1.27
N ILE A 40 -0.48 -13.81 0.57
CA ILE A 40 0.06 -12.59 1.18
C ILE A 40 -0.90 -12.05 2.25
N ILE A 41 -2.19 -11.99 1.95
CA ILE A 41 -3.24 -11.57 2.89
C ILE A 41 -3.25 -12.47 4.14
N ALA A 42 -3.25 -13.79 3.96
CA ALA A 42 -3.25 -14.75 5.06
C ALA A 42 -1.99 -14.63 5.93
N PHE A 43 -0.82 -14.49 5.31
CA PHE A 43 0.45 -14.27 6.02
C PHE A 43 0.43 -12.95 6.80
N LEU A 44 -0.03 -11.86 6.20
CA LEU A 44 -0.14 -10.57 6.86
C LEU A 44 -1.10 -10.63 8.05
N LEU A 45 -2.28 -11.26 7.91
CA LEU A 45 -3.24 -11.45 9.01
C LEU A 45 -2.65 -12.27 10.15
N LEU A 46 -1.95 -13.35 9.81
CA LEU A 46 -1.25 -14.16 10.81
C LEU A 46 -0.16 -13.36 11.52
N GLY A 47 0.59 -12.53 10.79
CA GLY A 47 1.57 -11.59 11.35
C GLY A 47 0.94 -10.62 12.34
N THR A 48 -0.21 -10.02 11.99
CA THR A 48 -0.98 -9.13 12.88
C THR A 48 -1.43 -9.86 14.13
N PHE A 49 -1.97 -11.08 13.99
CA PHE A 49 -2.44 -11.88 15.12
C PHE A 49 -1.30 -12.27 16.08
N LEU A 50 -0.14 -12.64 15.53
CA LEU A 50 1.07 -12.94 16.30
C LEU A 50 1.69 -11.69 16.95
N ALA A 51 1.52 -10.52 16.35
CA ALA A 51 1.91 -9.24 16.94
C ALA A 51 1.07 -8.94 18.18
N ILE A 52 -0.26 -9.10 18.09
CA ILE A 52 -1.20 -8.83 19.19
C ILE A 52 -0.92 -9.74 20.39
N LYS A 53 -0.65 -11.04 20.18
CA LYS A 53 -0.42 -11.98 21.29
C LYS A 53 0.86 -11.75 22.10
N ASN A 54 1.76 -10.85 21.71
CA ASN A 54 3.06 -10.69 22.37
C ASN A 54 3.34 -9.23 22.72
N HIS A 55 3.09 -8.87 23.99
CA HIS A 55 3.22 -7.52 24.56
C HIS A 55 4.67 -7.07 24.82
N LYS A 56 5.49 -6.94 23.77
CA LYS A 56 6.83 -6.31 23.91
C LYS A 56 6.85 -4.96 23.20
N ALA A 57 7.56 -3.99 23.77
CA ALA A 57 7.71 -2.63 23.23
C ALA A 57 8.09 -2.56 21.74
N GLY A 58 8.93 -3.51 21.28
CA GLY A 58 9.32 -3.61 19.88
C GLY A 58 8.20 -4.03 18.93
N ARG A 59 7.09 -4.57 19.42
CA ARG A 59 5.95 -5.06 18.62
C ARG A 59 4.79 -4.08 18.50
N ALA A 60 4.66 -3.12 19.42
CA ALA A 60 3.65 -2.06 19.35
C ALA A 60 3.74 -1.25 18.04
N PHE A 61 4.97 -0.98 17.58
CA PHE A 61 5.20 -0.37 16.27
C PHE A 61 4.59 -1.23 15.14
N TRP A 62 4.91 -2.52 15.10
CA TRP A 62 4.45 -3.40 14.02
C TRP A 62 2.94 -3.65 14.04
N SER A 63 2.31 -3.67 15.21
CA SER A 63 0.85 -3.72 15.30
C SER A 63 0.20 -2.44 14.75
N GLY A 64 0.77 -1.27 15.02
CA GLY A 64 0.30 -0.01 14.42
C GLY A 64 0.46 -0.01 12.90
N VAL A 65 1.63 -0.42 12.39
CA VAL A 65 1.87 -0.56 10.94
C VAL A 65 0.83 -1.46 10.29
N ALA A 66 0.59 -2.64 10.88
CA ALA A 66 -0.39 -3.58 10.34
C ALA A 66 -1.81 -3.00 10.38
N LEU A 67 -2.25 -2.47 11.52
CA LEU A 67 -3.64 -2.01 11.69
C LEU A 67 -3.97 -0.82 10.78
N PHE A 68 -3.10 0.19 10.74
CA PHE A 68 -3.30 1.37 9.89
C PHE A 68 -3.12 1.04 8.41
N GLY A 69 -2.14 0.20 8.06
CA GLY A 69 -1.92 -0.26 6.69
C GLY A 69 -3.11 -1.05 6.14
N TRP A 70 -3.63 -2.01 6.92
CA TRP A 70 -4.83 -2.78 6.56
C TRP A 70 -6.06 -1.91 6.41
N THR A 71 -6.28 -1.00 7.35
CA THR A 71 -7.43 -0.07 7.30
C THR A 71 -7.39 0.75 6.02
N TYR A 72 -6.23 1.29 5.66
CA TYR A 72 -6.07 2.04 4.42
C TYR A 72 -6.29 1.18 3.17
N LEU A 73 -5.71 -0.04 3.12
CA LEU A 73 -5.91 -0.95 1.98
C LEU A 73 -7.37 -1.33 1.78
N VAL A 74 -8.10 -1.64 2.86
CA VAL A 74 -9.54 -1.92 2.79
C VAL A 74 -10.32 -0.69 2.33
N LEU A 75 -9.89 0.51 2.73
CA LEU A 75 -10.57 1.73 2.31
C LEU A 75 -10.36 2.06 0.82
N VAL A 76 -9.17 1.76 0.29
CA VAL A 76 -8.81 1.99 -1.12
C VAL A 76 -9.35 0.89 -2.03
N PHE A 77 -9.11 -0.38 -1.67
CA PHE A 77 -9.38 -1.55 -2.52
C PHE A 77 -10.60 -2.35 -2.06
N GLY A 78 -11.34 -1.84 -1.08
CA GLY A 78 -12.52 -2.51 -0.56
C GLY A 78 -13.69 -2.59 -1.54
N PRO A 79 -14.72 -3.36 -1.19
CA PRO A 79 -15.89 -3.59 -2.04
C PRO A 79 -16.80 -2.36 -2.22
N VAL A 80 -16.44 -1.21 -1.62
CA VAL A 80 -17.25 0.01 -1.66
C VAL A 80 -16.60 1.02 -2.62
N PRO A 81 -16.90 0.95 -3.94
CA PRO A 81 -16.21 1.75 -4.95
C PRO A 81 -16.45 3.26 -4.81
N GLN A 82 -17.45 3.70 -4.04
CA GLN A 82 -17.66 5.13 -3.81
C GLN A 82 -16.62 5.74 -2.88
N LEU A 83 -16.01 4.98 -1.95
CA LEU A 83 -15.09 5.55 -0.97
C LEU A 83 -13.76 6.00 -1.58
N SER A 84 -13.28 5.30 -2.61
CA SER A 84 -11.99 5.62 -3.25
C SER A 84 -11.96 7.03 -3.86
N SER A 85 -13.10 7.53 -4.33
CA SER A 85 -13.24 8.86 -4.92
C SER A 85 -13.14 10.00 -3.90
N TYR A 86 -13.48 9.76 -2.63
CA TYR A 86 -13.47 10.79 -1.57
C TYR A 86 -12.22 10.75 -0.70
N LEU A 87 -11.30 9.84 -0.98
CA LEU A 87 -10.05 9.75 -0.24
C LEU A 87 -9.22 11.03 -0.44
N PRO A 88 -8.67 11.63 0.64
CA PRO A 88 -7.76 12.76 0.53
C PRO A 88 -6.57 12.46 -0.41
N THR A 89 -6.14 11.20 -0.45
CA THR A 89 -5.08 10.75 -1.36
C THR A 89 -5.48 10.88 -2.81
N SER A 90 -6.74 10.67 -3.14
CA SER A 90 -7.24 10.80 -4.50
C SER A 90 -7.24 12.24 -4.97
N VAL A 91 -7.60 13.16 -4.07
CA VAL A 91 -7.49 14.61 -4.34
C VAL A 91 -6.02 14.98 -4.57
N LEU A 92 -5.12 14.55 -3.70
CA LEU A 92 -3.69 14.82 -3.81
C LEU A 92 -3.09 14.22 -5.10
N LEU A 93 -3.44 12.98 -5.45
CA LEU A 93 -3.00 12.32 -6.67
C LEU A 93 -3.50 13.03 -7.92
N ARG A 94 -4.72 13.57 -7.90
CA ARG A 94 -5.25 14.38 -9.00
C ARG A 94 -4.45 15.66 -9.19
N TYR A 95 -4.08 16.34 -8.10
CA TYR A 95 -3.21 17.52 -8.16
C TYR A 95 -1.80 17.17 -8.68
N LEU A 96 -1.19 16.11 -8.14
CA LEU A 96 0.12 15.63 -8.58
C LEU A 96 0.11 15.19 -10.04
N TYR A 97 -0.92 14.47 -10.49
CA TYR A 97 -1.04 14.03 -11.87
C TYR A 97 -1.19 15.20 -12.84
N GLY A 98 -1.96 16.24 -12.47
CA GLY A 98 -2.04 17.47 -13.27
C GLY A 98 -0.66 18.11 -13.44
N TYR A 99 0.09 18.24 -12.34
CA TYR A 99 1.42 18.81 -12.37
C TYR A 99 2.45 17.99 -13.16
N VAL A 100 2.41 16.65 -13.02
CA VAL A 100 3.28 15.74 -13.78
C VAL A 100 2.87 15.66 -15.24
N GLY A 101 1.57 15.79 -15.54
CA GLY A 101 1.03 15.80 -16.90
C GLY A 101 1.51 17.00 -17.71
N GLU A 102 1.50 18.20 -17.12
CA GLU A 102 2.10 19.40 -17.74
C GLU A 102 3.57 19.18 -18.08
N LEU A 103 4.31 18.53 -17.18
CA LEU A 103 5.72 18.17 -17.41
C LEU A 103 5.91 17.11 -18.51
N HIS A 104 4.93 16.22 -18.69
CA HIS A 104 4.96 15.14 -19.68
C HIS A 104 4.60 15.63 -21.08
N ASP A 105 3.65 16.56 -21.21
CA ASP A 105 3.27 17.14 -22.51
C ASP A 105 4.44 17.92 -23.13
N ASP A 106 5.23 18.63 -22.32
CA ASP A 106 6.49 19.27 -22.76
C ASP A 106 7.52 18.23 -23.27
N PHE A 107 7.55 17.04 -22.67
CA PHE A 107 8.49 15.97 -23.05
C PHE A 107 8.01 15.17 -24.27
N GLN A 108 6.70 14.91 -24.39
CA GLN A 108 6.08 14.25 -25.54
C GLN A 108 6.14 15.12 -26.81
N MET A 109 6.07 16.46 -26.66
CA MET A 109 6.23 17.37 -27.80
C MET A 109 7.63 17.27 -28.45
N SER A 110 8.63 16.76 -27.71
CA SER A 110 9.97 16.43 -28.22
C SER A 110 10.12 15.00 -28.77
N LEU A 111 9.18 14.10 -28.50
CA LEU A 111 9.22 12.68 -28.84
C LEU A 111 7.95 12.28 -29.60
N TYR A 112 7.67 12.96 -30.72
CA TYR A 112 6.68 12.52 -31.70
C TYR A 112 7.13 11.19 -32.35
N VAL A 113 6.98 10.09 -31.62
CA VAL A 113 6.90 8.75 -32.18
C VAL A 113 5.44 8.57 -32.55
N SER A 114 5.13 8.63 -33.86
CA SER A 114 3.80 8.35 -34.37
C SER A 114 3.25 7.05 -33.78
N PRO A 115 2.09 7.09 -33.08
CA PRO A 115 1.42 5.85 -32.69
C PRO A 115 0.94 5.14 -33.96
N MET A 116 1.65 4.09 -34.37
CA MET A 116 1.31 3.25 -35.53
C MET A 116 0.22 2.21 -35.22
N TRP A 117 -0.43 2.29 -34.05
CA TRP A 117 -1.52 1.38 -33.73
C TRP A 117 -2.85 1.96 -34.24
N PRO A 118 -3.67 1.17 -34.96
CA PRO A 118 -4.95 1.64 -35.46
C PRO A 118 -5.91 1.84 -34.28
N THR A 119 -6.36 3.08 -34.07
CA THR A 119 -7.45 3.41 -33.16
C THR A 119 -8.76 2.87 -33.73
N ALA A 120 -9.08 1.62 -33.36
CA ALA A 120 -10.35 1.01 -33.68
C ALA A 120 -11.49 1.73 -32.92
N GLY A 121 -12.47 2.24 -33.67
CA GLY A 121 -13.83 2.49 -33.16
C GLY A 121 -14.01 3.74 -32.30
N SER A 122 -13.96 4.91 -32.94
CA SER A 122 -14.53 6.17 -32.43
C SER A 122 -16.07 6.09 -32.39
N ASP A 123 -16.64 5.31 -31.48
CA ASP A 123 -18.05 5.49 -31.09
C ASP A 123 -18.13 6.72 -30.18
N GLY A 124 -18.84 7.75 -30.64
CA GLY A 124 -18.89 9.12 -30.11
C GLY A 124 -19.48 9.30 -28.71
N THR A 125 -19.25 8.36 -27.80
CA THR A 125 -19.48 8.55 -26.37
C THR A 125 -18.41 9.50 -25.83
N LYS A 126 -18.82 10.76 -25.66
CA LYS A 126 -18.02 11.85 -25.10
C LYS A 126 -17.72 11.58 -23.63
N ASN A 127 -16.76 10.70 -23.36
CA ASN A 127 -16.02 10.74 -22.11
C ASN A 127 -14.96 11.84 -22.30
N PRO A 128 -15.07 13.01 -21.63
CA PRO A 128 -14.15 14.13 -21.86
C PRO A 128 -12.70 13.85 -21.44
N PHE A 129 -12.42 12.67 -20.89
CA PHE A 129 -11.08 12.20 -20.57
C PHE A 129 -10.93 10.77 -21.13
N PRO A 130 -10.21 10.57 -22.25
CA PRO A 130 -9.85 9.23 -22.69
C PRO A 130 -9.03 8.58 -21.55
N TYR A 131 -9.53 7.47 -21.03
CA TYR A 131 -8.83 6.67 -20.02
C TYR A 131 -7.52 6.15 -20.63
N SER A 132 -6.41 6.86 -20.38
CA SER A 132 -5.10 6.36 -20.74
C SER A 132 -4.70 5.26 -19.74
N PRO A 133 -4.29 4.07 -20.20
CA PRO A 133 -3.84 2.98 -19.32
C PRO A 133 -2.65 3.37 -18.42
N MET A 134 -1.91 4.42 -18.78
CA MET A 134 -0.86 4.99 -17.92
C MET A 134 -1.42 5.65 -16.66
N SER A 135 -2.62 6.25 -16.73
CA SER A 135 -3.20 6.92 -15.56
C SER A 135 -3.55 5.88 -14.48
N GLU A 136 -4.14 4.74 -14.84
CA GLU A 136 -4.51 3.68 -13.91
C GLU A 136 -3.30 3.17 -13.10
N GLN A 137 -2.16 2.95 -13.76
CA GLN A 137 -0.93 2.52 -13.07
C GLN A 137 -0.42 3.58 -12.09
N PHE A 138 -0.46 4.86 -12.47
CA PHE A 138 -0.06 5.97 -11.60
C PHE A 138 -0.91 6.01 -10.34
N TRP A 139 -2.23 5.85 -10.47
CA TRP A 139 -3.15 5.80 -9.33
C TRP A 139 -2.85 4.64 -8.39
N VAL A 140 -2.65 3.43 -8.93
CA VAL A 140 -2.34 2.24 -8.13
C VAL A 140 -1.03 2.40 -7.36
N ILE A 141 0.01 2.91 -8.01
CA ILE A 141 1.33 3.16 -7.38
C ILE A 141 1.19 4.23 -6.29
N GLY A 142 0.47 5.32 -6.59
CA GLY A 142 0.22 6.42 -5.67
C GLY A 142 -0.47 5.98 -4.37
N HIS A 143 -1.56 5.22 -4.50
CA HIS A 143 -2.25 4.66 -3.34
C HIS A 143 -1.38 3.67 -2.55
N SER A 144 -0.60 2.84 -3.24
CA SER A 144 0.30 1.88 -2.57
C SER A 144 1.35 2.61 -1.73
N LEU A 145 1.97 3.65 -2.27
CA LEU A 145 2.97 4.46 -1.56
C LEU A 145 2.36 5.16 -0.34
N PHE A 146 1.17 5.74 -0.50
CA PHE A 146 0.49 6.41 0.60
C PHE A 146 0.08 5.44 1.72
N GLY A 147 -0.34 4.22 1.35
CA GLY A 147 -0.63 3.17 2.32
C GLY A 147 0.57 2.81 3.18
N VAL A 148 1.78 2.75 2.59
CA VAL A 148 3.02 2.53 3.34
C VAL A 148 3.29 3.69 4.31
N ILE A 149 3.11 4.94 3.88
CA ILE A 149 3.30 6.11 4.74
C ILE A 149 2.33 6.07 5.94
N VAL A 150 1.04 5.85 5.68
CA VAL A 150 0.01 5.74 6.72
C VAL A 150 0.32 4.61 7.70
N ALA A 151 0.77 3.46 7.20
CA ALA A 151 1.19 2.35 8.02
C ALA A 151 2.38 2.74 8.94
N VAL A 152 3.45 3.33 8.39
CA VAL A 152 4.61 3.76 9.16
C VAL A 152 4.23 4.76 10.25
N VAL A 153 3.42 5.77 9.91
CA VAL A 153 2.92 6.76 10.88
C VAL A 153 2.10 6.09 11.99
N GLY A 154 1.20 5.18 11.63
CA GLY A 154 0.42 4.39 12.59
C GLY A 154 1.30 3.57 13.54
N GLY A 155 2.38 2.99 13.02
CA GLY A 155 3.39 2.32 13.83
C GLY A 155 4.08 3.24 14.83
N VAL A 156 4.51 4.43 14.39
CA VAL A 156 5.14 5.41 15.27
C VAL A 156 4.18 5.83 16.39
N ILE A 157 2.92 6.13 16.06
CA ILE A 157 1.89 6.51 17.04
C ILE A 157 1.66 5.40 18.06
N SER A 158 1.46 4.16 17.60
CA SER A 158 1.22 3.02 18.50
C SER A 158 2.39 2.78 19.45
N ARG A 159 3.63 2.95 18.98
CA ARG A 159 4.83 2.87 19.83
C ARG A 159 4.84 3.98 20.89
N GLN A 160 4.49 5.21 20.53
CA GLN A 160 4.45 6.33 21.48
C GLN A 160 3.40 6.12 22.58
N LEU A 161 2.22 5.63 22.21
CA LEU A 161 1.15 5.30 23.18
C LEU A 161 1.60 4.22 24.16
N TYR A 162 2.24 3.16 23.67
CA TYR A 162 2.78 2.09 24.52
C TYR A 162 3.83 2.61 25.52
N ILE A 163 4.74 3.50 25.09
CA ILE A 163 5.76 4.07 25.98
C ILE A 163 5.11 4.93 27.07
N ARG A 164 4.06 5.69 26.75
CA ARG A 164 3.33 6.52 27.72
C ARG A 164 2.65 5.68 28.80
N GLU A 165 2.02 4.57 28.41
CA GLU A 165 1.39 3.64 29.34
C GLU A 165 2.43 3.04 30.30
N LEU A 166 3.56 2.57 29.78
CA LEU A 166 4.66 2.04 30.59
C LEU A 166 5.22 3.07 31.58
N LEU A 167 5.36 4.34 31.16
CA LEU A 167 5.83 5.41 32.04
C LEU A 167 4.82 5.71 33.15
N SER A 168 3.51 5.65 32.86
CA SER A 168 2.48 5.86 33.88
C SER A 168 2.53 4.78 34.96
N GLU A 169 2.71 3.51 34.59
CA GLU A 169 2.82 2.40 35.56
C GLU A 169 4.04 2.56 36.48
N VAL A 170 5.19 3.00 35.93
CA VAL A 170 6.41 3.21 36.73
C VAL A 170 6.26 4.36 37.72
N VAL A 171 5.53 5.42 37.36
CA VAL A 171 5.26 6.54 38.27
C VAL A 171 4.36 6.08 39.43
N PHE A 172 3.27 5.37 39.15
CA PHE A 172 2.37 4.86 40.19
C PHE A 172 3.00 3.88 41.18
N LEU A 173 4.08 3.19 40.80
CA LEU A 173 4.78 2.26 41.69
C LEU A 173 5.80 2.94 42.62
N ASN A 174 6.12 4.22 42.38
CA ASN A 174 7.06 4.98 43.21
C ASN A 174 6.39 5.90 44.24
N ASP A 175 5.07 6.04 44.17
CA ASP A 175 4.24 6.79 45.13
C ASP A 175 3.66 5.85 46.20
#